data_AF-A0A954GTQ6-F1
#
_entry.id   AF-A0A954GTQ6-F1
#
_cell.length_a   1.000
_cell.length_b   1.000
_cell.length_c   1.000
_cell.angle_alpha   90.00
_cell.angle_beta   90.00
_cell.angle_gamma   90.00
#
_symmetry.space_group_name_H-M   'P 1'
#
loop_
_entity.id
_entity.type
_entity.pdbx_description
1 polymer ?
#
loop_
_entity_poly.entity_id
_entity_poly.type
_entity_poly.pdbx_seq_one_letter_code
_entity_poly.pdbx_strand_id
1 'polypeptide(L)'
;MSLDKYQQAWNAEASQDKVVFDAEELTREVQQSRDAFRAMVVRQHLVQTGLVLAMIPFWFVTGFVMSSPWTFYLVVPVLAWIAVVYLLNLKYYTQPPGEPGEPLLVCARVSLAHVERQIWLMRNLLWWNLLPAAVVQMAFFGHVSWETTHTWWGCGLVTVIWAVLLCGVYGTGHRTNKLSVRRELEPRRIELQRLISALEKQDAENEHTESELRAIVTTLSETDGNCGGCINGGSAAENWNRFIPTWREVTIIIAPTLTGAYLGYQFPFADIEPDFPRSVIAAVPPFLIALVAVSYRFLRLYQGSPLPAAGTVRLKAPAIVVIVVLTVLSVLTLVAIFLLQRQTMP
;
A
#
# COMPACT_ATOMS: atom_id res chain seq x y z
N MET A 1 38.51 -24.43 -39.70
CA MET A 1 37.25 -23.80 -40.15
C MET A 1 37.56 -22.37 -40.53
N SER A 2 37.15 -21.90 -41.72
CA SER A 2 37.46 -20.55 -42.22
C SER A 2 36.38 -19.54 -41.84
N LEU A 3 36.79 -18.29 -41.56
CA LEU A 3 35.94 -17.17 -41.18
C LEU A 3 34.81 -16.91 -42.20
N ASP A 4 35.11 -17.10 -43.48
CA ASP A 4 34.17 -16.90 -44.59
C ASP A 4 32.92 -17.76 -44.48
N LYS A 5 33.01 -18.97 -43.90
CA LYS A 5 31.83 -19.84 -43.72
C LYS A 5 30.89 -19.30 -42.64
N TYR A 6 31.42 -18.65 -41.60
CA TYR A 6 30.60 -18.00 -40.58
C TYR A 6 29.94 -16.73 -41.13
N GLN A 7 30.66 -15.98 -41.97
CA GLN A 7 30.12 -14.77 -42.60
C GLN A 7 29.04 -15.09 -43.64
N GLN A 8 29.19 -16.20 -44.38
CA GLN A 8 28.16 -16.71 -45.28
C GLN A 8 26.94 -17.26 -44.52
N ALA A 9 27.14 -18.00 -43.43
CA ALA A 9 26.04 -18.50 -42.61
C ALA A 9 25.25 -17.34 -41.98
N TRP A 10 25.94 -16.33 -41.44
CA TRP A 10 25.32 -15.14 -40.87
C TRP A 10 24.51 -14.33 -41.88
N ASN A 11 25.04 -14.16 -43.10
CA ASN A 11 24.33 -13.43 -44.17
C ASN A 11 23.17 -14.25 -44.78
N ALA A 12 23.26 -15.57 -44.80
CA ALA A 12 22.16 -16.44 -45.23
C ALA A 12 21.00 -16.41 -44.23
N GLU A 13 21.31 -16.35 -42.93
CA GLU A 13 20.31 -16.24 -41.86
C GLU A 13 19.68 -14.84 -41.83
N ALA A 14 20.48 -13.77 -42.02
CA ALA A 14 19.98 -12.39 -42.09
C ALA A 14 19.12 -12.07 -43.34
N SER A 15 19.23 -12.86 -44.41
CA SER A 15 18.44 -12.65 -45.63
C SER A 15 17.15 -13.47 -45.70
N GLN A 16 17.04 -14.56 -44.92
CA GLN A 16 15.78 -15.30 -44.76
C GLN A 16 14.91 -14.76 -43.62
N ASP A 17 15.49 -14.06 -42.66
CA ASP A 17 14.78 -13.50 -41.51
C ASP A 17 14.35 -12.04 -41.75
N LYS A 18 13.89 -11.73 -42.97
CA LYS A 18 12.91 -10.66 -43.16
C LYS A 18 11.59 -11.16 -42.57
N VAL A 19 11.60 -11.40 -41.25
CA VAL A 19 10.43 -11.68 -40.44
C VAL A 19 9.49 -10.55 -40.77
N VAL A 20 8.44 -10.87 -41.54
CA VAL A 20 7.29 -9.99 -41.68
C VAL A 20 6.84 -9.78 -40.26
N PHE A 21 7.24 -8.64 -39.72
CA PHE A 21 7.05 -8.30 -38.34
C PHE A 21 5.56 -8.20 -38.17
N ASP A 22 4.99 -9.14 -37.45
CA ASP A 22 3.55 -9.19 -37.28
C ASP A 22 3.19 -8.08 -36.30
N ALA A 23 3.06 -6.85 -36.83
CA ALA A 23 2.67 -5.67 -36.07
C ALA A 23 1.36 -5.92 -35.31
N GLU A 24 0.54 -6.84 -35.83
CA GLU A 24 -0.67 -7.33 -35.17
C GLU A 24 -0.35 -8.09 -33.87
N GLU A 25 0.68 -8.94 -33.85
CA GLU A 25 1.07 -9.70 -32.65
C GLU A 25 1.65 -8.77 -31.57
N LEU A 26 2.48 -7.80 -31.95
CA LEU A 26 3.02 -6.81 -31.02
C LEU A 26 1.91 -5.94 -30.42
N THR A 27 0.95 -5.53 -31.26
CA THR A 27 -0.22 -4.74 -30.81
C THR A 27 -1.08 -5.55 -29.84
N ARG A 28 -1.27 -6.84 -30.13
CA ARG A 28 -2.02 -7.76 -29.29
C ARG A 28 -1.36 -7.96 -27.92
N GLU A 29 -0.04 -8.15 -27.86
CA GLU A 29 0.67 -8.34 -26.60
C GLU A 29 0.61 -7.09 -25.71
N VAL A 30 0.80 -5.91 -26.30
CA VAL A 30 0.65 -4.62 -25.61
C VAL A 30 -0.78 -4.40 -25.11
N GLN A 31 -1.79 -4.73 -25.93
CA GLN A 31 -3.19 -4.66 -25.53
C GLN A 31 -3.51 -5.63 -24.38
N GLN A 32 -3.02 -6.87 -24.46
CA GLN A 32 -3.23 -7.87 -23.43
C GLN A 32 -2.60 -7.45 -22.08
N SER A 33 -1.38 -6.93 -22.09
CA SER A 33 -0.76 -6.41 -20.86
C SER A 33 -1.53 -5.21 -20.30
N ARG A 34 -1.94 -4.28 -21.17
CA ARG A 34 -2.75 -3.12 -20.79
C ARG A 34 -4.05 -3.53 -20.12
N ASP A 35 -4.77 -4.50 -20.70
CA ASP A 35 -6.04 -4.97 -20.16
C ASP A 35 -5.86 -5.71 -18.83
N ALA A 36 -4.80 -6.51 -18.69
CA ALA A 36 -4.45 -7.16 -17.44
C ALA A 36 -4.15 -6.12 -16.33
N PHE A 37 -3.35 -5.11 -16.64
CA PHE A 37 -3.05 -4.02 -15.70
C PHE A 37 -4.30 -3.24 -15.31
N ARG A 38 -5.15 -2.91 -16.30
CA ARG A 38 -6.41 -2.20 -16.07
C ARG A 38 -7.35 -2.99 -15.17
N ALA A 39 -7.52 -4.29 -15.44
CA ALA A 39 -8.37 -5.15 -14.62
C ALA A 39 -7.87 -5.23 -13.17
N MET A 40 -6.54 -5.32 -12.98
CA MET A 40 -5.93 -5.29 -11.65
C MET A 40 -6.22 -3.99 -10.90
N VAL A 41 -5.99 -2.84 -11.53
CA VAL A 41 -6.20 -1.51 -10.93
C VAL A 41 -7.68 -1.28 -10.59
N VAL A 42 -8.59 -1.60 -11.53
CA VAL A 42 -10.04 -1.47 -11.31
C VAL A 42 -10.50 -2.36 -10.16
N ARG A 43 -10.07 -3.62 -10.11
CA ARG A 43 -10.40 -4.54 -9.02
C ARG A 43 -9.93 -4.00 -7.66
N GLN A 44 -8.70 -3.48 -7.59
CA GLN A 44 -8.17 -2.90 -6.38
C GLN A 44 -9.00 -1.69 -5.91
N HIS A 45 -9.33 -0.78 -6.80
CA HIS A 45 -10.14 0.39 -6.45
C HIS A 45 -11.57 0.01 -6.04
N LEU A 46 -12.19 -0.97 -6.68
CA LEU A 46 -13.51 -1.47 -6.30
C LEU A 46 -13.51 -2.06 -4.88
N VAL A 47 -12.52 -2.90 -4.54
CA VAL A 47 -12.39 -3.48 -3.21
C VAL A 47 -12.14 -2.40 -2.16
N GLN A 48 -11.24 -1.45 -2.43
CA GLN A 48 -10.95 -0.35 -1.51
C GLN A 48 -12.18 0.55 -1.31
N THR A 49 -12.89 0.89 -2.38
CA THR A 49 -14.12 1.70 -2.31
C THR A 49 -15.20 0.97 -1.52
N GLY A 50 -15.42 -0.32 -1.79
CA GLY A 50 -16.38 -1.15 -1.05
C GLY A 50 -16.05 -1.22 0.43
N LEU A 51 -14.77 -1.39 0.79
CA LEU A 51 -14.32 -1.41 2.18
C LEU A 51 -14.58 -0.06 2.88
N VAL A 52 -14.20 1.06 2.26
CA VAL A 52 -14.43 2.39 2.84
C VAL A 52 -15.93 2.67 3.00
N LEU A 53 -16.74 2.29 2.02
CA LEU A 53 -18.19 2.46 2.08
C LEU A 53 -18.84 1.58 3.17
N ALA A 54 -18.36 0.34 3.35
CA ALA A 54 -18.79 -0.55 4.42
C ALA A 54 -18.34 -0.09 5.82
N MET A 55 -17.23 0.64 5.91
CA MET A 55 -16.77 1.22 7.17
C MET A 55 -17.73 2.31 7.69
N ILE A 56 -18.40 3.07 6.82
CA ILE A 56 -19.32 4.14 7.26
C ILE A 56 -20.43 3.62 8.20
N PRO A 57 -21.27 2.62 7.82
CA PRO A 57 -22.29 2.10 8.73
C PRO A 57 -21.67 1.40 9.94
N PHE A 58 -20.50 0.76 9.79
CA PHE A 58 -19.77 0.17 10.91
C PHE A 58 -19.39 1.21 11.97
N TRP A 59 -18.92 2.39 11.57
CA TRP A 59 -18.62 3.49 12.49
C TRP A 59 -19.88 4.02 13.16
N PHE A 60 -21.01 4.16 12.46
CA PHE A 60 -22.26 4.56 13.10
C PHE A 60 -22.75 3.56 14.15
N VAL A 61 -22.76 2.26 13.81
CA VAL A 61 -23.19 1.21 14.74
C VAL A 61 -22.27 1.15 15.95
N THR A 62 -20.95 1.18 15.75
CA THR A 62 -19.97 1.14 16.85
C THR A 62 -20.09 2.38 17.74
N GLY A 63 -20.22 3.56 17.13
CA GLY A 63 -20.38 4.80 17.86
C GLY A 63 -21.63 4.81 18.73
N PHE A 64 -22.74 4.28 18.20
CA PHE A 64 -24.00 4.17 18.92
C PHE A 64 -23.92 3.14 20.07
N VAL A 65 -23.41 1.95 19.79
CA VAL A 65 -23.32 0.85 20.79
C VAL A 65 -22.36 1.21 21.93
N MET A 66 -21.25 1.90 21.64
CA MET A 66 -20.26 2.29 22.64
C MET A 66 -20.55 3.65 23.29
N SER A 67 -21.68 4.31 22.95
CA SER A 67 -21.98 5.68 23.40
C SER A 67 -20.79 6.63 23.18
N SER A 68 -20.14 6.50 22.03
CA SER A 68 -18.91 7.23 21.74
C SER A 68 -19.15 8.74 21.65
N PRO A 69 -18.15 9.56 22.03
CA PRO A 69 -18.28 11.00 21.93
C PRO A 69 -18.53 11.44 20.49
N TRP A 70 -19.14 12.63 20.33
CA TRP A 70 -19.48 13.17 19.01
C TRP A 70 -18.26 13.28 18.07
N THR A 71 -17.04 13.45 18.61
CA THR A 71 -15.78 13.51 17.85
C THR A 71 -15.46 12.20 17.12
N PHE A 72 -15.99 11.06 17.58
CA PHE A 72 -15.86 9.77 16.91
C PHE A 72 -16.49 9.77 15.50
N TYR A 73 -17.62 10.46 15.35
CA TYR A 73 -18.35 10.54 14.08
C TYR A 73 -17.69 11.45 13.05
N LEU A 74 -16.67 12.23 13.43
CA LEU A 74 -15.87 13.02 12.49
C LEU A 74 -15.09 12.14 11.49
N VAL A 75 -14.93 10.84 11.75
CA VAL A 75 -14.34 9.88 10.79
C VAL A 75 -15.23 9.70 9.57
N VAL A 76 -16.56 9.78 9.73
CA VAL A 76 -17.53 9.55 8.65
C VAL A 76 -17.32 10.49 7.45
N PRO A 77 -17.25 11.83 7.61
CA PRO A 77 -16.99 12.72 6.47
C PRO A 77 -15.64 12.47 5.80
N VAL A 78 -14.60 12.05 6.56
CA VAL A 78 -13.30 11.68 5.98
C VAL A 78 -13.43 10.41 5.13
N LEU A 79 -14.14 9.39 5.61
CA LEU A 79 -14.42 8.17 4.84
C LEU A 79 -15.23 8.47 3.58
N ALA A 80 -16.26 9.32 3.69
CA ALA A 80 -17.06 9.74 2.55
C ALA A 80 -16.21 10.50 1.51
N TRP A 81 -15.34 11.40 1.95
CA TRP A 81 -14.39 12.10 1.08
C TRP A 81 -13.47 11.11 0.34
N ILE A 82 -12.87 10.17 1.07
CA ILE A 82 -12.01 9.12 0.50
C ILE A 82 -12.79 8.29 -0.53
N ALA A 83 -14.03 7.89 -0.22
CA ALA A 83 -14.90 7.15 -1.14
C ALA A 83 -15.15 7.93 -2.43
N VAL A 84 -15.47 9.23 -2.33
CA VAL A 84 -15.68 10.10 -3.49
C VAL A 84 -14.42 10.19 -4.35
N VAL A 85 -13.25 10.40 -3.75
CA VAL A 85 -11.98 10.46 -4.50
C VAL A 85 -11.72 9.13 -5.23
N TYR A 86 -11.97 7.98 -4.59
CA TYR A 86 -11.81 6.69 -5.25
C TYR A 86 -12.81 6.47 -6.39
N LEU A 87 -14.09 6.85 -6.20
CA LEU A 87 -15.12 6.74 -7.24
C LEU A 87 -14.82 7.64 -8.45
N LEU A 88 -14.35 8.86 -8.22
CA LEU A 88 -13.92 9.76 -9.29
C LEU A 88 -12.78 9.14 -10.08
N ASN A 89 -11.77 8.59 -9.41
CA ASN A 89 -10.66 7.90 -10.07
C ASN A 89 -11.14 6.66 -10.85
N LEU A 90 -12.04 5.86 -10.27
CA LEU A 90 -12.62 4.69 -10.93
C LEU A 90 -13.31 5.07 -12.24
N LYS A 91 -14.12 6.15 -12.23
CA LYS A 91 -14.81 6.68 -13.42
C LYS A 91 -13.83 6.99 -14.56
N TYR A 92 -12.66 7.55 -14.23
CA TYR A 92 -11.62 7.81 -15.22
C TYR A 92 -11.04 6.52 -15.81
N TYR A 93 -10.75 5.50 -14.99
CA TYR A 93 -10.22 4.22 -15.48
C TYR A 93 -11.25 3.38 -16.25
N THR A 94 -12.55 3.60 -16.07
CA THR A 94 -13.62 2.91 -16.81
C THR A 94 -13.90 3.51 -18.19
N GLN A 95 -13.24 4.60 -18.60
CA GLN A 95 -13.43 5.14 -19.95
C GLN A 95 -13.06 4.07 -21.00
N PRO A 96 -13.93 3.80 -22.00
CA PRO A 96 -13.71 2.73 -22.96
C PRO A 96 -12.35 2.89 -23.64
N PRO A 97 -11.66 1.78 -23.97
CA PRO A 97 -10.47 1.87 -24.79
C PRO A 97 -10.82 2.64 -26.07
N GLY A 98 -9.87 3.41 -26.59
CA GLY A 98 -9.99 4.02 -27.91
C GLY A 98 -10.37 2.98 -28.96
N GLU A 99 -11.07 3.40 -30.01
CA GLU A 99 -11.61 2.49 -31.01
C GLU A 99 -10.49 1.60 -31.61
N PRO A 100 -10.75 0.30 -31.88
CA PRO A 100 -9.77 -0.58 -32.50
C PRO A 100 -9.38 0.01 -33.87
N GLY A 101 -8.13 0.46 -33.97
CA GLY A 101 -7.61 1.21 -35.13
C GLY A 101 -7.02 2.58 -34.78
N GLU A 102 -7.16 3.04 -33.53
CA GLU A 102 -6.46 4.25 -33.08
C GLU A 102 -4.92 4.08 -33.14
N PRO A 103 -4.19 5.15 -33.54
CA PRO A 103 -2.74 5.08 -33.65
C PRO A 103 -2.10 4.80 -32.28
N LEU A 104 -1.09 3.93 -32.26
CA LEU A 104 -0.38 3.50 -31.05
C LEU A 104 0.13 4.68 -30.21
N LEU A 105 0.49 5.79 -30.87
CA LEU A 105 0.91 7.03 -30.25
C LEU A 105 -0.18 7.65 -29.35
N VAL A 106 -1.44 7.63 -29.76
CA VAL A 106 -2.58 8.12 -28.94
C VAL A 106 -2.77 7.21 -27.72
N CYS A 107 -2.71 5.89 -27.93
CA CYS A 107 -2.78 4.90 -26.85
C CYS A 107 -1.68 5.09 -25.80
N ALA A 108 -0.43 5.29 -26.24
CA ALA A 108 0.71 5.51 -25.36
C ALA A 108 0.59 6.83 -24.57
N ARG A 109 0.14 7.92 -25.22
CA ARG A 109 -0.11 9.21 -24.54
C ARG A 109 -1.21 9.12 -23.49
N VAL A 110 -2.30 8.42 -23.80
CA VAL A 110 -3.38 8.17 -22.83
C VAL A 110 -2.85 7.38 -21.65
N SER A 111 -2.08 6.32 -21.90
CA SER A 111 -1.48 5.49 -20.84
C SER A 111 -0.50 6.27 -19.96
N LEU A 112 0.32 7.14 -20.56
CA LEU A 112 1.21 8.04 -19.83
C LEU A 112 0.42 8.98 -18.90
N ALA A 113 -0.65 9.61 -19.39
CA ALA A 113 -1.49 10.48 -18.58
C ALA A 113 -2.10 9.76 -17.36
N HIS A 114 -2.47 8.48 -17.51
CA HIS A 114 -2.95 7.65 -16.41
C HIS A 114 -1.85 7.39 -15.36
N VAL A 115 -0.65 7.01 -15.80
CA VAL A 115 0.49 6.75 -14.90
C VAL A 115 0.90 8.02 -14.16
N GLU A 116 0.97 9.16 -14.85
CA GLU A 116 1.31 10.44 -14.22
C GLU A 116 0.28 10.86 -13.17
N ARG A 117 -1.00 10.66 -13.45
CA ARG A 117 -2.07 10.90 -12.47
C ARG A 117 -1.95 9.99 -11.26
N GLN A 118 -1.66 8.70 -11.46
CA GLN A 118 -1.46 7.76 -10.36
C GLN A 118 -0.24 8.12 -9.50
N ILE A 119 0.86 8.54 -10.13
CA ILE A 119 2.05 9.07 -9.44
C ILE A 119 1.68 10.30 -8.62
N TRP A 120 0.92 11.23 -9.18
CA TRP A 120 0.46 12.42 -8.46
C TRP A 120 -0.39 12.04 -7.24
N LEU A 121 -1.32 11.11 -7.40
CA LEU A 121 -2.20 10.65 -6.32
C LEU A 121 -1.40 9.98 -5.18
N MET A 122 -0.46 9.11 -5.52
CA MET A 122 0.38 8.39 -4.55
C MET A 122 1.39 9.32 -3.87
N ARG A 123 1.95 10.28 -4.60
CA ARG A 123 2.90 11.27 -4.06
C ARG A 123 2.22 12.24 -3.09
N ASN A 124 0.95 12.56 -3.35
CA ASN A 124 0.14 13.45 -2.52
C ASN A 124 -0.77 12.72 -1.53
N LEU A 125 -0.65 11.39 -1.38
CA LEU A 125 -1.47 10.59 -0.47
C LEU A 125 -1.48 11.13 0.97
N LEU A 126 -0.35 11.66 1.42
CA LEU A 126 -0.23 12.30 2.72
C LEU A 126 -1.26 13.41 2.91
N TRP A 127 -1.44 14.25 1.88
CA TRP A 127 -2.23 15.47 1.96
C TRP A 127 -3.72 15.22 1.81
N TRP A 128 -4.14 14.41 0.85
CA TRP A 128 -5.57 14.24 0.56
C TRP A 128 -6.25 13.14 1.37
N ASN A 129 -5.48 12.20 1.95
CA ASN A 129 -6.01 11.03 2.67
C ASN A 129 -5.53 10.97 4.13
N LEU A 130 -4.21 10.83 4.33
CA LEU A 130 -3.66 10.53 5.66
C LEU A 130 -3.83 11.70 6.63
N LEU A 131 -3.61 12.93 6.19
CA LEU A 131 -3.67 14.11 7.05
C LEU A 131 -5.09 14.42 7.55
N PRO A 132 -6.14 14.46 6.70
CA PRO A 132 -7.52 14.56 7.18
C PRO A 132 -7.90 13.47 8.19
N ALA A 133 -7.53 12.21 7.91
CA ALA A 133 -7.77 11.10 8.82
C ALA A 133 -6.99 11.26 10.14
N ALA A 134 -5.76 11.77 10.09
CA ALA A 134 -4.94 12.02 11.27
C ALA A 134 -5.57 13.08 12.19
N VAL A 135 -6.00 14.21 11.62
CA VAL A 135 -6.59 15.31 12.37
C VAL A 135 -7.83 14.85 13.14
N VAL A 136 -8.71 14.10 12.46
CA VAL A 136 -9.93 13.58 13.08
C VAL A 136 -9.62 12.58 14.20
N GLN A 137 -8.68 11.65 13.97
CA GLN A 137 -8.29 10.69 15.01
C GLN A 137 -7.65 11.39 16.21
N MET A 138 -6.81 12.40 15.98
CA MET A 138 -6.22 13.21 17.05
C MET A 138 -7.28 13.96 17.85
N ALA A 139 -8.32 14.51 17.19
CA ALA A 139 -9.43 15.16 17.87
C ALA A 139 -10.23 14.17 18.75
N PHE A 140 -10.49 12.96 18.24
CA PHE A 140 -11.13 11.91 19.01
C PHE A 140 -10.30 11.50 20.24
N PHE A 141 -9.02 11.16 20.04
CA PHE A 141 -8.15 10.76 21.15
C PHE A 141 -7.89 11.87 22.15
N GLY A 142 -7.78 13.12 21.70
CA GLY A 142 -7.69 14.28 22.60
C GLY A 142 -8.91 14.42 23.49
N HIS A 143 -10.12 14.27 22.92
CA HIS A 143 -11.37 14.29 23.68
C HIS A 143 -11.44 13.15 24.70
N VAL A 144 -11.19 11.90 24.28
CA VAL A 144 -11.19 10.74 25.19
C VAL A 144 -10.14 10.89 26.30
N SER A 145 -8.95 11.40 25.97
CA SER A 145 -7.88 11.63 26.94
C SER A 145 -8.26 12.69 27.96
N TRP A 146 -8.95 13.75 27.53
CA TRP A 146 -9.47 14.79 28.43
C TRP A 146 -10.50 14.23 29.41
N GLU A 147 -11.51 13.52 28.89
CA GLU A 147 -12.57 12.91 29.71
C GLU A 147 -12.03 11.86 30.69
N THR A 148 -10.97 11.14 30.33
CA THR A 148 -10.42 10.08 31.20
C THR A 148 -9.53 10.63 32.32
N THR A 149 -8.76 11.68 32.04
CA THR A 149 -7.69 12.12 32.95
C THR A 149 -8.07 13.31 33.81
N HIS A 150 -9.04 14.13 33.37
CA HIS A 150 -9.45 15.40 33.99
C HIS A 150 -8.30 16.36 34.35
N THR A 151 -7.10 16.10 33.83
CA THR A 151 -5.87 16.83 34.12
C THR A 151 -5.15 17.09 32.82
N TRP A 152 -4.70 18.32 32.63
CA TRP A 152 -4.08 18.73 31.37
C TRP A 152 -2.79 17.97 31.06
N TRP A 153 -1.99 17.63 32.08
CA TRP A 153 -0.78 16.81 31.93
C TRP A 153 -1.10 15.37 31.53
N GLY A 154 -2.09 14.73 32.17
CA GLY A 154 -2.51 13.37 31.82
C GLY A 154 -3.03 13.30 30.38
N CYS A 155 -3.88 14.26 30.01
CA CYS A 155 -4.40 14.38 28.65
C CYS A 155 -3.26 14.55 27.63
N GLY A 156 -2.29 15.42 27.91
CA GLY A 156 -1.12 15.64 27.07
C GLY A 156 -0.29 14.36 26.87
N LEU A 157 -0.02 13.62 27.93
CA LEU A 157 0.80 12.40 27.85
C LEU A 157 0.13 11.32 27.00
N VAL A 158 -1.16 11.04 27.23
CA VAL A 158 -1.91 10.04 26.45
C VAL A 158 -2.01 10.47 24.98
N THR A 159 -2.29 11.74 24.71
CA THR A 159 -2.39 12.28 23.35
C THR A 159 -1.06 12.20 22.60
N VAL A 160 0.07 12.47 23.26
CA VAL A 160 1.41 12.38 22.64
C VAL A 160 1.74 10.94 22.25
N ILE A 161 1.43 9.95 23.09
CA ILE A 161 1.66 8.54 22.77
C ILE A 161 0.87 8.15 21.52
N TRP A 162 -0.41 8.53 21.46
CA TRP A 162 -1.24 8.30 20.28
C TRP A 162 -0.70 9.01 19.04
N ALA A 163 -0.24 10.27 19.17
CA ALA A 163 0.37 11.00 18.08
C ALA A 163 1.61 10.29 17.52
N VAL A 164 2.48 9.78 18.40
CA VAL A 164 3.69 9.03 17.99
C VAL A 164 3.30 7.74 17.26
N LEU A 165 2.33 6.99 17.78
CA LEU A 165 1.84 5.77 17.13
C LEU A 165 1.26 6.07 15.74
N LEU A 166 0.41 7.10 15.64
CA LEU A 166 -0.21 7.54 14.41
C LEU A 166 0.83 7.98 13.38
N CYS A 167 1.82 8.77 13.80
CA CYS A 167 2.98 9.16 12.99
C CYS A 167 3.77 7.94 12.50
N GLY A 168 3.94 6.91 13.35
CA GLY A 168 4.61 5.66 12.97
C GLY A 168 3.85 4.89 11.89
N VAL A 169 2.54 4.70 12.06
CA VAL A 169 1.67 3.99 11.11
C VAL A 169 1.61 4.74 9.78
N TYR A 170 1.28 6.04 9.81
CA TYR A 170 1.16 6.86 8.61
C TYR A 170 2.50 7.15 7.94
N GLY A 171 3.57 7.33 8.70
CA GLY A 171 4.92 7.45 8.17
C GLY A 171 5.36 6.20 7.42
N THR A 172 5.02 5.02 7.94
CA THR A 172 5.32 3.73 7.28
C THR A 172 4.48 3.54 6.01
N GLY A 173 3.18 3.86 6.06
CA GLY A 173 2.32 3.88 4.87
C GLY A 173 2.81 4.86 3.80
N HIS A 174 3.23 6.06 4.18
CA HIS A 174 3.79 7.03 3.25
C HIS A 174 5.10 6.56 2.61
N ARG A 175 5.97 5.94 3.42
CA ARG A 175 7.26 5.41 2.94
C ARG A 175 7.07 4.25 1.97
N THR A 176 6.19 3.32 2.28
CA THR A 176 5.88 2.18 1.40
C THR A 176 5.29 2.66 0.07
N ASN A 177 4.35 3.60 0.09
CA ASN A 177 3.80 4.18 -1.14
C ASN A 177 4.87 4.90 -1.97
N LYS A 178 5.77 5.67 -1.36
CA LYS A 178 6.90 6.27 -2.10
C LYS A 178 7.84 5.23 -2.72
N LEU A 179 8.05 4.10 -2.04
CA LEU A 179 8.86 3.02 -2.58
C LEU A 179 8.18 2.35 -3.77
N SER A 180 6.87 2.10 -3.70
CA SER A 180 6.09 1.56 -4.83
C SER A 180 6.10 2.51 -6.02
N VAL A 181 5.92 3.82 -5.81
CA VAL A 181 6.02 4.82 -6.90
C VAL A 181 7.37 4.73 -7.61
N ARG A 182 8.47 4.69 -6.86
CA ARG A 182 9.83 4.66 -7.41
C ARG A 182 10.15 3.33 -8.12
N ARG A 183 9.59 2.22 -7.65
CA ARG A 183 9.91 0.88 -8.17
C ARG A 183 9.04 0.48 -9.35
N GLU A 184 7.77 0.86 -9.34
CA GLU A 184 6.78 0.33 -10.29
C GLU A 184 6.31 1.39 -11.27
N LEU A 185 5.96 2.59 -10.79
CA LEU A 185 5.34 3.61 -11.62
C LEU A 185 6.35 4.47 -12.38
N GLU A 186 7.50 4.76 -11.77
CA GLU A 186 8.53 5.62 -12.37
C GLU A 186 9.22 4.97 -13.58
N PRO A 187 9.62 3.67 -13.56
CA PRO A 187 10.16 3.00 -14.74
C PRO A 187 9.18 2.99 -15.91
N ARG A 188 7.91 2.62 -15.64
CA ARG A 188 6.85 2.61 -16.65
C ARG A 188 6.59 3.98 -17.26
N ARG A 189 6.65 5.05 -16.45
CA ARG A 189 6.56 6.42 -16.97
C ARG A 189 7.68 6.72 -17.97
N ILE A 190 8.91 6.34 -17.63
CA ILE A 190 10.08 6.57 -18.49
C ILE A 190 9.97 5.74 -19.79
N GLU A 191 9.54 4.48 -19.69
CA GLU A 191 9.34 3.60 -20.85
C GLU A 191 8.24 4.11 -21.79
N LEU A 192 7.10 4.54 -21.25
CA LEU A 192 6.03 5.15 -22.04
C LEU A 192 6.48 6.45 -22.73
N GLN A 193 7.27 7.27 -22.05
CA GLN A 193 7.85 8.49 -22.65
C GLN A 193 8.83 8.16 -23.78
N ARG A 194 9.66 7.12 -23.61
CA ARG A 194 10.55 6.63 -24.67
C ARG A 194 9.76 6.11 -25.87
N LEU A 195 8.71 5.32 -25.64
CA LEU A 195 7.84 4.80 -26.69
C LEU A 195 7.17 5.91 -27.49
N ILE A 196 6.62 6.92 -26.81
CA ILE A 196 6.02 8.10 -27.47
C ILE A 196 7.07 8.82 -28.32
N SER A 197 8.28 9.04 -27.77
CA SER A 197 9.36 9.72 -28.49
C SER A 197 9.84 8.93 -29.71
N ALA A 198 9.86 7.60 -29.63
CA ALA A 198 10.25 6.73 -30.74
C ALA A 198 9.17 6.72 -31.85
N LEU A 199 7.89 6.66 -31.49
CA LEU A 199 6.78 6.75 -32.44
C LEU A 199 6.72 8.12 -33.14
N GLU A 200 6.91 9.21 -32.39
CA GLU A 200 6.96 10.56 -32.96
C GLU A 200 8.12 10.74 -33.95
N LYS A 201 9.25 10.06 -33.73
CA LYS A 201 10.39 10.05 -34.67
C LYS A 201 10.15 9.15 -35.87
N GLN A 202 9.51 7.99 -35.69
CA GLN A 202 9.19 7.08 -36.78
C GLN A 202 8.26 7.73 -37.80
N ASP A 203 7.28 8.51 -37.34
CA ASP A 203 6.41 9.31 -38.22
C ASP A 203 7.21 10.34 -39.05
N ALA A 204 8.45 10.68 -38.66
CA ALA A 204 9.34 11.61 -39.34
C ALA A 204 10.47 10.93 -40.18
N GLU A 205 10.89 9.70 -39.86
CA GLU A 205 12.04 9.00 -40.46
C GLU A 205 11.73 7.49 -40.68
N ASN A 206 11.61 7.07 -41.94
CA ASN A 206 10.87 5.86 -42.33
C ASN A 206 11.62 4.50 -42.33
N GLU A 207 12.90 4.37 -41.96
CA GLU A 207 13.60 3.06 -42.10
C GLU A 207 14.54 2.61 -40.97
N HIS A 208 15.04 3.49 -40.07
CA HIS A 208 16.02 3.08 -39.03
C HIS A 208 15.41 2.85 -37.63
N THR A 209 14.16 3.24 -37.41
CA THR A 209 13.53 3.33 -36.07
C THR A 209 12.92 2.02 -35.58
N GLU A 210 12.70 1.05 -36.48
CA GLU A 210 11.96 -0.19 -36.20
C GLU A 210 12.67 -1.10 -35.18
N SER A 211 14.02 -1.17 -35.22
CA SER A 211 14.79 -1.96 -34.26
C SER A 211 14.80 -1.38 -32.85
N GLU A 212 14.77 -0.04 -32.71
CA GLU A 212 14.72 0.63 -31.40
C GLU A 212 13.33 0.46 -30.79
N LEU A 213 12.28 0.56 -31.61
CA LEU A 213 10.90 0.30 -31.21
C LEU A 213 10.70 -1.14 -30.73
N ARG A 214 11.30 -2.11 -31.43
CA ARG A 214 11.30 -3.51 -30.99
C ARG A 214 11.90 -3.65 -29.59
N ALA A 215 13.09 -3.10 -29.38
CA ALA A 215 13.76 -3.18 -28.08
C ALA A 215 12.90 -2.58 -26.95
N ILE A 216 12.25 -1.43 -27.21
CA ILE A 216 11.37 -0.77 -26.23
C ILE A 216 10.12 -1.63 -25.94
N VAL A 217 9.46 -2.16 -26.96
CA VAL A 217 8.24 -2.95 -26.75
C VAL A 217 8.54 -4.30 -26.10
N THR A 218 9.65 -4.96 -26.47
CA THR A 218 10.10 -6.15 -25.75
C THR A 218 10.44 -5.83 -24.31
N THR A 219 11.06 -4.68 -24.00
CA THR A 219 11.27 -4.29 -22.59
C THR A 219 9.96 -4.02 -21.86
N LEU A 220 8.94 -3.45 -22.51
CA LEU A 220 7.62 -3.25 -21.88
C LEU A 220 6.92 -4.58 -21.60
N SER A 221 6.89 -5.50 -22.56
CA SER A 221 6.35 -6.85 -22.38
C SER A 221 7.12 -7.63 -21.32
N GLU A 222 8.46 -7.63 -21.39
CA GLU A 222 9.31 -8.39 -20.49
C GLU A 222 9.35 -7.79 -19.08
N THR A 223 9.19 -6.46 -18.92
CA THR A 223 9.09 -5.84 -17.59
C THR A 223 7.76 -6.21 -16.92
N ASP A 224 6.70 -6.44 -17.68
CA ASP A 224 5.47 -7.03 -17.15
C ASP A 224 5.66 -8.53 -16.87
N GLY A 225 6.42 -9.25 -17.69
CA GLY A 225 6.83 -10.66 -17.51
C GLY A 225 7.78 -10.93 -16.33
N ASN A 226 8.63 -9.97 -15.98
CA ASN A 226 9.76 -10.14 -15.07
C ASN A 226 9.76 -9.13 -13.91
N CYS A 227 8.63 -8.47 -13.68
CA CYS A 227 8.28 -7.87 -12.39
C CYS A 227 8.13 -8.95 -11.30
N GLY A 228 9.14 -9.78 -11.07
CA GLY A 228 9.30 -10.70 -9.92
C GLY A 228 8.09 -11.56 -9.58
N GLY A 229 7.21 -11.83 -10.54
CA GLY A 229 5.88 -12.33 -10.26
C GLY A 229 4.88 -12.16 -11.40
N CYS A 230 5.25 -12.50 -12.65
CA CYS A 230 4.22 -12.95 -13.60
C CYS A 230 3.68 -14.29 -13.10
N ILE A 231 2.67 -14.08 -12.30
CA ILE A 231 1.99 -15.01 -11.47
C ILE A 231 0.76 -15.40 -12.28
N ASN A 232 0.71 -16.68 -12.63
CA ASN A 232 -0.47 -17.36 -13.16
C ASN A 232 -1.71 -16.85 -12.38
N GLY A 233 -2.81 -16.50 -13.04
CA GLY A 233 -3.94 -15.77 -12.42
C GLY A 233 -4.49 -16.34 -11.10
N GLY A 234 -4.24 -17.62 -10.80
CA GLY A 234 -4.50 -18.24 -9.49
C GLY A 234 -3.55 -17.82 -8.35
N SER A 235 -2.29 -17.49 -8.63
CA SER A 235 -1.30 -17.05 -7.65
C SER A 235 -1.37 -15.54 -7.38
N ALA A 236 -2.11 -14.74 -8.18
CA ALA A 236 -2.25 -13.30 -7.92
C ALA A 236 -3.11 -13.09 -6.68
N ALA A 237 -4.12 -13.95 -6.48
CA ALA A 237 -4.82 -14.07 -5.20
C ALA A 237 -3.89 -14.48 -4.05
N GLU A 238 -2.83 -15.24 -4.35
CA GLU A 238 -1.83 -15.74 -3.40
C GLU A 238 -0.73 -14.71 -3.05
N ASN A 239 -0.44 -13.76 -3.94
CA ASN A 239 0.45 -12.62 -3.69
C ASN A 239 -0.32 -11.39 -3.12
N TRP A 240 -1.63 -11.31 -3.37
CA TRP A 240 -2.53 -10.43 -2.62
C TRP A 240 -2.62 -10.82 -1.14
N ASN A 241 -2.47 -12.11 -0.84
CA ASN A 241 -2.23 -12.67 0.50
C ASN A 241 -0.89 -12.20 1.12
N ARG A 242 -0.05 -11.47 0.37
CA ARG A 242 1.20 -10.86 0.85
C ARG A 242 1.02 -9.38 1.23
N PHE A 243 0.02 -8.69 0.67
CA PHE A 243 -0.26 -7.28 0.95
C PHE A 243 -1.45 -7.10 1.91
N ILE A 244 -2.46 -7.96 1.80
CA ILE A 244 -3.41 -8.23 2.86
C ILE A 244 -2.73 -9.28 3.72
N PRO A 245 -2.59 -9.10 5.05
CA PRO A 245 -2.08 -10.17 5.89
C PRO A 245 -2.85 -11.44 5.52
N THR A 246 -2.16 -12.50 5.12
CA THR A 246 -2.75 -13.83 4.89
C THR A 246 -3.81 -14.07 5.97
N TRP A 247 -4.91 -14.77 5.70
CA TRP A 247 -5.86 -15.12 6.76
C TRP A 247 -5.18 -15.71 8.00
N ARG A 248 -4.02 -16.35 7.81
CA ARG A 248 -3.09 -16.75 8.87
C ARG A 248 -2.52 -15.58 9.68
N GLU A 249 -2.01 -14.52 9.08
CA GLU A 249 -1.51 -13.31 9.77
C GLU A 249 -2.65 -12.52 10.42
N VAL A 250 -3.81 -12.42 9.76
CA VAL A 250 -5.03 -11.90 10.38
C VAL A 250 -5.39 -12.74 11.60
N THR A 251 -5.33 -14.07 11.51
CA THR A 251 -5.57 -14.97 12.64
C THR A 251 -4.51 -14.81 13.74
N ILE A 252 -3.23 -14.61 13.38
CA ILE A 252 -2.15 -14.37 14.35
C ILE A 252 -2.38 -13.07 15.12
N ILE A 253 -3.02 -12.06 14.52
CA ILE A 253 -3.37 -10.80 15.19
C ILE A 253 -4.68 -10.95 15.96
N ILE A 254 -5.74 -11.44 15.31
CA ILE A 254 -7.09 -11.50 15.85
C ILE A 254 -7.23 -12.56 16.95
N ALA A 255 -6.66 -13.76 16.78
CA ALA A 255 -6.82 -14.84 17.77
C ALA A 255 -6.32 -14.46 19.17
N PRO A 256 -5.09 -13.95 19.37
CA PRO A 256 -4.65 -13.55 20.71
C PRO A 256 -5.38 -12.31 21.22
N THR A 257 -5.88 -11.44 20.34
CA THR A 257 -6.72 -10.29 20.72
C THR A 257 -8.09 -10.73 21.24
N LEU A 258 -8.74 -11.67 20.55
CA LEU A 258 -10.00 -12.28 20.98
C LEU A 258 -9.82 -13.13 22.24
N THR A 259 -8.72 -13.87 22.36
CA THR A 259 -8.38 -14.60 23.58
C THR A 259 -8.14 -13.63 24.74
N GLY A 260 -7.44 -12.52 24.53
CA GLY A 260 -7.28 -11.47 25.53
C GLY A 260 -8.62 -10.85 25.96
N ALA A 261 -9.49 -10.53 24.99
CA ALA A 261 -10.83 -10.03 25.26
C ALA A 261 -11.69 -11.03 26.04
N TYR A 262 -11.65 -12.31 25.66
CA TYR A 262 -12.39 -13.39 26.32
C TYR A 262 -11.89 -13.65 27.75
N LEU A 263 -10.58 -13.66 27.96
CA LEU A 263 -9.98 -13.80 29.29
C LEU A 263 -10.31 -12.58 30.18
N GLY A 264 -10.28 -11.37 29.63
CA GLY A 264 -10.70 -10.16 30.35
C GLY A 264 -12.19 -10.15 30.71
N TYR A 265 -13.02 -10.86 29.95
CA TYR A 265 -14.44 -11.07 30.27
C TYR A 265 -14.63 -12.17 31.34
N GLN A 266 -13.91 -13.28 31.25
CA GLN A 266 -14.06 -14.42 32.18
C GLN A 266 -13.48 -14.18 33.58
N PHE A 267 -12.39 -13.40 33.69
CA PHE A 267 -11.68 -13.17 34.95
C PHE A 267 -11.84 -11.71 35.38
N PRO A 268 -12.97 -11.34 36.00
CA PRO A 268 -13.19 -9.98 36.46
C PRO A 268 -12.21 -9.62 37.58
N PHE A 269 -11.50 -8.51 37.41
CA PHE A 269 -10.80 -7.87 38.52
C PHE A 269 -11.85 -7.20 39.42
N ALA A 270 -11.88 -7.57 40.69
CA ALA A 270 -12.95 -7.22 41.63
C ALA A 270 -13.14 -5.70 41.86
N ASP A 271 -12.22 -4.85 41.39
CA ASP A 271 -12.15 -3.45 41.82
C ASP A 271 -12.36 -2.41 40.70
N ILE A 272 -12.77 -2.79 39.49
CA ILE A 272 -12.81 -1.87 38.33
C ILE A 272 -14.20 -1.88 37.68
N GLU A 273 -15.21 -1.23 38.24
CA GLU A 273 -16.44 -0.90 37.48
C GLU A 273 -16.19 0.29 36.55
N PRO A 274 -16.67 0.30 35.28
CA PRO A 274 -17.59 -0.65 34.63
C PRO A 274 -16.91 -1.82 33.87
N ASP A 275 -17.70 -2.84 33.48
CA ASP A 275 -17.22 -4.11 32.90
C ASP A 275 -16.65 -4.02 31.47
N PHE A 276 -17.08 -3.04 30.67
CA PHE A 276 -16.69 -2.89 29.26
C PHE A 276 -15.20 -2.54 29.01
N PRO A 277 -14.54 -1.62 29.76
CA PRO A 277 -13.12 -1.35 29.58
C PRO A 277 -12.22 -2.57 29.88
N ARG A 278 -12.70 -3.59 30.61
CA ARG A 278 -11.88 -4.74 31.04
C ARG A 278 -11.45 -5.64 29.88
N SER A 279 -12.38 -5.98 28.99
CA SER A 279 -12.09 -6.82 27.81
C SER A 279 -11.20 -6.09 26.82
N VAL A 280 -11.37 -4.77 26.66
CA VAL A 280 -10.52 -3.93 25.80
C VAL A 280 -9.10 -3.83 26.37
N ILE A 281 -8.95 -3.54 27.67
CA ILE A 281 -7.63 -3.45 28.32
C ILE A 281 -6.88 -4.79 28.22
N ALA A 282 -7.57 -5.92 28.36
CA ALA A 282 -6.96 -7.24 28.22
C ALA A 282 -6.62 -7.62 26.76
N ALA A 283 -7.34 -7.08 25.78
CA ALA A 283 -7.15 -7.38 24.36
C ALA A 283 -6.03 -6.56 23.70
N VAL A 284 -5.79 -5.33 24.17
CA VAL A 284 -4.81 -4.41 23.54
C VAL A 284 -3.36 -4.92 23.62
N PRO A 285 -2.83 -5.42 24.75
CA PRO A 285 -1.46 -5.93 24.80
C PRO A 285 -1.18 -7.09 23.83
N PRO A 286 -1.98 -8.17 23.75
CA PRO A 286 -1.75 -9.23 22.78
C PRO A 286 -1.91 -8.76 21.33
N PHE A 287 -2.85 -7.85 21.06
CA PHE A 287 -2.98 -7.22 19.74
C PHE A 287 -1.70 -6.50 19.32
N LEU A 288 -1.16 -5.63 20.19
CA LEU A 288 0.05 -4.87 19.91
C LEU A 288 1.27 -5.77 19.74
N ILE A 289 1.43 -6.81 20.57
CA ILE A 289 2.51 -7.79 20.45
C ILE A 289 2.44 -8.53 19.11
N ALA A 290 1.25 -9.01 18.74
CA ALA A 290 1.05 -9.73 17.48
C ALA A 290 1.27 -8.81 16.27
N LEU A 291 0.75 -7.59 16.33
CA LEU A 291 0.93 -6.57 15.29
C LEU A 291 2.42 -6.24 15.10
N VAL A 292 3.17 -6.03 16.18
CA VAL A 292 4.62 -5.76 16.13
C VAL A 292 5.38 -6.97 15.60
N ALA A 293 5.04 -8.19 16.02
CA ALA A 293 5.69 -9.42 15.57
C ALA A 293 5.48 -9.67 14.07
N VAL A 294 4.24 -9.50 13.57
CA VAL A 294 3.91 -9.59 12.15
C VAL A 294 4.65 -8.50 11.37
N SER A 295 4.59 -7.25 11.83
CA SER A 295 5.30 -6.13 11.19
C SER A 295 6.81 -6.35 11.13
N TYR A 296 7.42 -6.84 12.22
CA TYR A 296 8.86 -7.15 12.29
C TYR A 296 9.24 -8.27 11.32
N ARG A 297 8.44 -9.34 11.27
CA ARG A 297 8.66 -10.45 10.35
C ARG A 297 8.56 -10.00 8.91
N PHE A 298 7.58 -9.17 8.59
CA PHE A 298 7.40 -8.60 7.25
C PHE A 298 8.61 -7.75 6.84
N LEU A 299 9.09 -6.90 7.76
CA LEU A 299 10.29 -6.09 7.56
C LEU A 299 11.54 -6.95 7.31
N ARG A 300 11.67 -8.06 8.05
CA ARG A 300 12.82 -8.98 7.93
C ARG A 300 12.79 -9.78 6.63
N LEU A 301 11.62 -10.20 6.18
CA LEU A 301 11.45 -10.89 4.90
C LEU A 301 11.83 -9.98 3.73
N TYR A 302 11.48 -8.70 3.79
CA TYR A 302 11.90 -7.71 2.79
C TYR A 302 13.39 -7.38 2.80
N GLN A 303 14.09 -7.59 3.92
CA GLN A 303 15.55 -7.41 4.01
C GLN A 303 16.35 -8.62 3.50
N GLY A 304 15.71 -9.80 3.38
CA GLY A 304 16.36 -11.04 2.97
C GLY A 304 16.39 -11.28 1.46
N SER A 305 15.63 -10.53 0.66
CA SER A 305 15.72 -10.58 -0.80
C SER A 305 17.02 -9.87 -1.25
N PRO A 306 17.93 -10.55 -1.98
CA PRO A 306 19.15 -9.93 -2.46
C PRO A 306 18.81 -8.79 -3.42
N LEU A 307 18.96 -7.55 -2.95
CA LEU A 307 18.93 -6.38 -3.82
C LEU A 307 20.15 -6.44 -4.75
N PRO A 308 19.99 -6.14 -6.06
CA PRO A 308 21.13 -5.94 -6.95
C PRO A 308 22.02 -4.83 -6.39
N ALA A 309 23.33 -5.09 -6.43
CA ALA A 309 24.35 -4.31 -5.77
C ALA A 309 24.39 -2.86 -6.25
N ALA A 310 23.79 -1.94 -5.49
CA ALA A 310 24.16 -0.53 -5.50
C ALA A 310 23.79 0.11 -4.15
N GLY A 311 24.81 0.68 -3.51
CA GLY A 311 24.85 0.96 -2.07
C GLY A 311 23.69 1.79 -1.55
N THR A 312 23.07 1.32 -0.47
CA THR A 312 22.25 2.14 0.41
C THR A 312 22.48 1.76 1.87
N VAL A 313 22.54 2.81 2.69
CA VAL A 313 22.88 2.81 4.11
C VAL A 313 21.93 1.88 4.88
N ARG A 314 22.50 0.82 5.48
CA ARG A 314 21.83 -0.05 6.47
C ARG A 314 21.26 0.82 7.59
N LEU A 315 19.94 0.85 7.74
CA LEU A 315 19.36 1.21 9.04
C LEU A 315 19.82 0.14 10.05
N LYS A 316 20.71 0.53 10.96
CA LYS A 316 21.30 -0.39 11.92
C LYS A 316 20.18 -0.93 12.84
N ALA A 317 20.11 -2.26 12.94
CA ALA A 317 19.29 -3.03 13.88
C ALA A 317 19.09 -2.42 15.28
N PRO A 318 20.07 -1.72 15.91
CA PRO A 318 19.86 -0.97 17.15
C PRO A 318 18.69 0.01 17.14
N ALA A 319 18.35 0.68 16.03
CA ALA A 319 17.26 1.66 16.02
C ALA A 319 15.87 1.02 16.24
N ILE A 320 15.67 -0.20 15.71
CA ILE A 320 14.41 -0.94 15.88
C ILE A 320 14.31 -1.50 17.30
N VAL A 321 15.42 -1.99 17.85
CA VAL A 321 15.50 -2.43 19.25
C VAL A 321 15.23 -1.27 20.20
N VAL A 322 15.77 -0.09 19.92
CA VAL A 322 15.53 1.13 20.71
C VAL A 322 14.05 1.53 20.68
N ILE A 323 13.38 1.47 19.52
CA ILE A 323 11.94 1.77 19.45
C ILE A 323 11.12 0.75 20.25
N VAL A 324 11.38 -0.55 20.10
CA VAL A 324 10.66 -1.58 20.86
C VAL A 324 10.89 -1.45 22.36
N VAL A 325 12.13 -1.21 22.78
CA VAL A 325 12.50 -1.02 24.19
C VAL A 325 11.86 0.26 24.75
N LEU A 326 11.82 1.36 23.99
CA LEU A 326 11.15 2.60 24.40
C LEU A 326 9.64 2.42 24.54
N THR A 327 9.00 1.67 23.64
CA THR A 327 7.56 1.37 23.74
C THR A 327 7.26 0.51 24.96
N VAL A 328 8.06 -0.54 25.21
CA VAL A 328 7.89 -1.41 26.38
C VAL A 328 8.16 -0.65 27.68
N LEU A 329 9.23 0.16 27.75
CA LEU A 329 9.53 1.00 28.91
C LEU A 329 8.45 2.04 29.16
N SER A 330 7.87 2.65 28.12
CA SER A 330 6.78 3.63 28.24
C SER A 330 5.50 2.99 28.78
N VAL A 331 5.18 1.77 28.34
CA VAL A 331 4.04 1.01 28.86
C VAL A 331 4.27 0.61 30.33
N LEU A 332 5.47 0.16 30.68
CA LEU A 332 5.80 -0.22 32.06
C LEU A 332 5.84 0.98 33.03
N THR A 333 6.36 2.13 32.59
CA THR A 333 6.33 3.37 33.40
C THR A 333 4.91 3.88 33.59
N LEU A 334 4.06 3.81 32.58
CA LEU A 334 2.63 4.13 32.71
C LEU A 334 1.93 3.23 33.72
N VAL A 335 2.16 1.92 33.65
CA VAL A 335 1.62 0.96 34.64
C VAL A 335 2.12 1.28 36.04
N ALA A 336 3.41 1.58 36.21
CA ALA A 336 3.98 1.92 37.51
C ALA A 336 3.39 3.23 38.08
N ILE A 337 3.22 4.26 37.26
CA ILE A 337 2.59 5.53 37.67
C ILE A 337 1.13 5.30 38.08
N PHE A 338 0.40 4.48 37.33
CA PHE A 338 -0.99 4.13 37.67
C PHE A 338 -1.07 3.36 39.01
N LEU A 339 -0.14 2.44 39.25
CA LEU A 339 -0.08 1.69 40.51
C LEU A 339 0.30 2.59 41.69
N LEU A 340 1.20 3.55 41.50
CA LEU A 340 1.59 4.53 42.52
C LEU A 340 0.46 5.53 42.84
N GLN A 341 -0.28 6.01 41.83
CA GLN A 341 -1.43 6.88 42.05
C GLN A 341 -2.59 6.16 42.74
N ARG A 342 -2.76 4.85 42.49
CA ARG A 342 -3.77 4.04 43.18
C ARG A 342 -3.45 3.81 44.66
N GLN A 343 -2.19 3.90 45.08
CA GLN A 343 -1.80 3.77 46.48
C GLN A 343 -1.92 5.06 47.30
N THR A 344 -2.11 6.21 46.65
CA THR A 344 -2.14 7.52 47.32
C THR A 344 -3.52 8.13 47.47
N MET A 345 -4.57 7.49 46.94
CA MET A 345 -5.96 7.86 47.22
C MET A 345 -6.47 7.04 48.43
N PRO A 346 -6.82 7.68 49.56
CA PRO A 346 -7.27 7.02 50.78
C PRO A 346 -8.67 6.38 50.65
#